data_AF-A0A369RRH3-F1
#
_entry.id   AF-A0A369RRH3-F1
#
_cell.length_a   1.000
_cell.length_b   1.000
_cell.length_c   1.000
_cell.angle_alpha   90.00
_cell.angle_beta   90.00
_cell.angle_gamma   90.00
#
_symmetry.space_group_name_H-M   'P 1'
#
loop_
_entity.id
_entity.type
_entity.pdbx_description
1 polymer ?
#
loop_
_entity_poly.entity_id
_entity_poly.type
_entity_poly.pdbx_seq_one_letter_code
_entity_poly.pdbx_strand_id
1 'polypeptide(L)'
;MESFKNGSLTRESIKNELGIETWEKFEELMADTPPGNNGNIGIYFKEMEITPPKIGCYRYDCNGNEMQDFDLKTEVRALIEGQFMAKRMHAENLGYDIGKCNRIIATGGASSNKALLQVLSDIFNKPIYVQNISNSVSLGGAYMANFAINSELLEEWLLLRDSYRLAAEPNPATITAYSKLLESYRCLEAKIPSK
;
A
#
# COMPACT_ATOMS: atom_id res chain seq x y z
N MET A 1 -9.27 -12.89 3.21
CA MET A 1 -7.86 -12.46 3.07
C MET A 1 -7.65 -12.16 1.60
N GLU A 2 -7.32 -10.92 1.28
CA GLU A 2 -7.06 -10.51 -0.10
C GLU A 2 -5.54 -10.55 -0.35
N SER A 3 -5.15 -11.06 -1.52
CA SER A 3 -3.74 -11.18 -1.91
C SER A 3 -3.51 -10.41 -3.19
N PHE A 4 -2.45 -9.60 -3.21
CA PHE A 4 -2.03 -8.83 -4.38
C PHE A 4 -0.71 -9.39 -4.88
N LYS A 5 -0.70 -9.81 -6.15
CA LYS A 5 0.51 -10.33 -6.81
C LYS A 5 1.51 -9.21 -7.05
N ASN A 6 1.03 -8.03 -7.47
CA ASN A 6 1.87 -6.91 -7.88
C ASN A 6 2.25 -6.00 -6.71
N GLY A 7 2.98 -6.56 -5.73
CA GLY A 7 3.42 -5.87 -4.51
C GLY A 7 4.83 -5.28 -4.59
N SER A 8 5.74 -5.75 -3.72
CA SER A 8 7.12 -5.25 -3.62
C SER A 8 7.96 -5.52 -4.87
N LEU A 9 7.79 -6.68 -5.51
CA LEU A 9 8.52 -7.04 -6.72
C LEU A 9 8.20 -6.09 -7.89
N THR A 10 6.94 -5.65 -8.01
CA THR A 10 6.54 -4.61 -8.97
C THR A 10 7.25 -3.28 -8.70
N ARG A 11 7.40 -2.90 -7.42
CA ARG A 11 8.15 -1.69 -7.05
C ARG A 11 9.62 -1.80 -7.40
N GLU A 12 10.23 -2.95 -7.14
CA GLU A 12 11.63 -3.20 -7.48
C GLU A 12 11.86 -3.18 -8.99
N SER A 13 11.00 -3.85 -9.77
CA SER A 13 11.03 -3.84 -11.24
C SER A 13 10.93 -2.43 -11.80
N ILE A 14 9.95 -1.63 -11.34
CA ILE A 14 9.77 -0.26 -11.85
C ILE A 14 10.92 0.65 -11.40
N LYS A 15 11.40 0.52 -10.15
CA LYS A 15 12.59 1.24 -9.69
C LYS A 15 13.79 0.99 -10.61
N ASN A 16 14.02 -0.27 -10.99
CA ASN A 16 15.12 -0.66 -11.88
C ASN A 16 14.92 -0.13 -13.30
N GLU A 17 13.69 -0.18 -13.84
CA GLU A 17 13.35 0.37 -15.17
C GLU A 17 13.54 1.88 -15.25
N LEU A 18 13.29 2.58 -14.14
CA LEU A 18 13.52 4.00 -14.00
C LEU A 18 14.99 4.37 -13.77
N GLY A 19 15.89 3.39 -13.68
CA GLY A 19 17.31 3.61 -13.41
C GLY A 19 17.60 4.14 -12.01
N ILE A 20 16.70 3.93 -11.04
CA ILE A 20 16.88 4.37 -9.66
C ILE A 20 17.71 3.32 -8.91
N GLU A 21 18.94 3.68 -8.55
CA GLU A 21 19.90 2.73 -7.96
C GLU A 21 19.53 2.32 -6.52
N THR A 22 18.98 3.24 -5.73
CA THR A 22 18.76 3.04 -4.29
C THR A 22 17.32 3.27 -3.86
N TRP A 23 16.88 2.62 -2.79
CA TRP A 23 15.54 2.83 -2.24
C TRP A 23 15.42 4.19 -1.56
N GLU A 24 16.52 4.70 -1.02
CA GLU A 24 16.61 6.05 -0.46
C GLU A 24 16.29 7.09 -1.53
N LYS A 25 16.83 6.91 -2.76
CA LYS A 25 16.50 7.83 -3.86
C LYS A 25 15.05 7.73 -4.30
N PHE A 26 14.50 6.52 -4.31
CA PHE A 26 13.08 6.30 -4.58
C PHE A 26 12.20 7.03 -3.54
N GLU A 27 12.58 6.98 -2.27
CA GLU A 27 11.89 7.67 -1.17
C GLU A 27 11.97 9.20 -1.31
N GLU A 28 13.13 9.75 -1.65
CA GLU A 28 13.29 11.18 -1.94
C GLU A 28 12.37 11.65 -3.06
N LEU A 29 12.35 10.92 -4.19
CA LEU A 29 11.50 11.25 -5.34
C LEU A 29 10.02 11.19 -4.98
N MET A 30 9.63 10.21 -4.18
CA MET A 30 8.26 10.11 -3.67
C MET A 30 7.92 11.28 -2.75
N ALA A 31 8.83 11.71 -1.89
CA ALA A 31 8.62 12.83 -0.97
C ALA A 31 8.58 14.20 -1.68
N ASP A 32 9.27 14.34 -2.82
CA ASP A 32 9.27 15.57 -3.65
C ASP A 32 7.97 15.77 -4.46
N THR A 33 7.07 14.78 -4.45
CA THR A 33 5.76 14.90 -5.09
C THR A 33 4.66 15.25 -4.09
N PRO A 34 3.73 16.15 -4.46
CA PRO A 34 2.60 16.46 -3.61
C PRO A 34 1.66 15.25 -3.47
N PRO A 35 0.97 15.09 -2.33
CA PRO A 35 -0.09 14.11 -2.16
C PRO A 35 -1.16 14.19 -3.25
N GLY A 36 -1.49 13.04 -3.83
CA GLY A 36 -2.42 12.92 -4.94
C GLY A 36 -1.79 13.16 -6.30
N ASN A 37 -0.45 13.30 -6.38
CA ASN A 37 0.32 13.30 -7.61
C ASN A 37 -0.21 14.26 -8.71
N ASN A 38 -0.72 15.43 -8.30
CA ASN A 38 -1.39 16.40 -9.18
C ASN A 38 -2.56 15.84 -10.01
N GLY A 39 -3.19 14.75 -9.56
CA GLY A 39 -4.26 14.06 -10.27
C GLY A 39 -3.81 12.87 -11.12
N ASN A 40 -2.51 12.66 -11.30
CA ASN A 40 -1.98 11.59 -12.15
C ASN A 40 -2.11 10.22 -11.47
N ILE A 41 -2.65 9.24 -12.19
CA ILE A 41 -2.91 7.89 -11.67
C ILE A 41 -2.08 6.87 -12.45
N GLY A 42 -1.46 5.93 -11.72
CA GLY A 42 -0.82 4.76 -12.30
C GLY A 42 -1.43 3.46 -11.78
N ILE A 43 -1.57 2.49 -12.67
CA ILE A 43 -2.09 1.14 -12.37
C ILE A 43 -1.10 0.12 -12.92
N TYR A 44 -0.54 -0.71 -12.05
CA TYR A 44 0.64 -1.53 -12.36
C TYR A 44 0.39 -3.01 -12.10
N PHE A 45 0.13 -3.75 -13.17
CA PHE A 45 0.00 -5.21 -13.17
C PHE A 45 1.14 -5.82 -14.00
N LYS A 46 2.36 -5.80 -13.46
CA LYS A 46 3.57 -6.38 -14.10
C LYS A 46 3.41 -7.87 -14.39
N GLU A 47 2.80 -8.58 -13.44
CA GLU A 47 2.34 -9.94 -13.61
C GLU A 47 0.81 -9.98 -13.61
N MET A 48 0.22 -11.07 -14.10
CA MET A 48 -1.22 -11.30 -14.01
C MET A 48 -1.66 -11.17 -12.55
N GLU A 49 -2.53 -10.20 -12.29
CA GLU A 49 -3.05 -9.94 -10.95
C GLU A 49 -4.10 -11.00 -10.56
N ILE A 50 -4.16 -11.31 -9.27
CA ILE A 50 -5.09 -12.31 -8.71
C ILE A 50 -6.50 -11.73 -8.71
N THR A 51 -6.64 -10.50 -8.24
CA THR A 51 -7.93 -9.82 -8.14
C THR A 51 -7.71 -8.34 -8.42
N PRO A 52 -8.10 -7.86 -9.61
CA PRO A 52 -8.75 -8.58 -10.73
C PRO A 52 -7.76 -9.27 -11.71
N PRO A 53 -8.28 -10.13 -12.60
CA PRO A 53 -7.82 -10.57 -13.93
C PRO A 53 -6.83 -9.83 -14.83
N LYS A 54 -6.00 -8.90 -14.37
CA LYS A 54 -5.44 -7.84 -15.23
C LYS A 54 -3.93 -7.92 -15.34
N ILE A 55 -3.40 -7.45 -16.47
CA ILE A 55 -1.97 -7.37 -16.77
C ILE A 55 -1.70 -6.12 -17.62
N GLY A 56 -0.59 -5.44 -17.37
CA GLY A 56 -0.19 -4.21 -18.04
C GLY A 56 0.12 -3.08 -17.05
N CYS A 57 0.80 -2.04 -17.54
CA CYS A 57 1.01 -0.79 -16.82
C CYS A 57 0.22 0.30 -17.53
N TYR A 58 -0.63 1.01 -16.80
CA TYR A 58 -1.52 2.04 -17.33
C TYR A 58 -1.28 3.34 -16.58
N ARG A 59 -1.21 4.44 -17.31
CA ARG A 59 -0.93 5.78 -16.80
C ARG A 59 -2.00 6.71 -17.28
N TYR A 60 -2.51 7.55 -16.38
CA TYR A 60 -3.56 8.50 -16.68
C TYR A 60 -3.22 9.87 -16.12
N ASP A 61 -3.42 10.91 -16.93
CA ASP A 61 -3.29 12.29 -16.46
C ASP A 61 -4.45 12.70 -15.52
N CYS A 62 -4.40 13.93 -15.01
CA CYS A 62 -5.43 14.47 -14.12
C CYS A 62 -6.83 14.61 -14.76
N ASN A 63 -6.94 14.50 -16.08
CA ASN A 63 -8.19 14.51 -16.82
C ASN A 63 -8.68 13.08 -17.15
N GLY A 64 -7.90 12.05 -16.80
CA GLY A 64 -8.19 10.66 -17.11
C GLY A 64 -7.82 10.23 -18.53
N ASN A 65 -6.99 11.01 -19.24
CA ASN A 65 -6.44 10.62 -20.53
C ASN A 65 -5.29 9.65 -20.34
N GLU A 66 -5.22 8.62 -21.17
CA GLU A 66 -4.12 7.67 -21.15
C GLU A 66 -2.81 8.34 -21.59
N MET A 67 -1.75 8.08 -20.83
CA MET A 67 -0.41 8.61 -21.04
C MET A 67 0.53 7.45 -21.37
N GLN A 68 1.49 7.69 -22.27
CA GLN A 68 2.51 6.70 -22.58
C GLN A 68 3.47 6.54 -21.40
N ASP A 69 3.99 7.66 -20.89
CA ASP A 69 5.03 7.71 -19.87
C ASP A 69 4.76 8.86 -18.89
N PHE A 70 5.29 8.73 -17.67
CA PHE A 70 5.42 9.83 -16.72
C PHE A 70 6.87 10.26 -16.55
N ASP A 71 7.07 11.46 -16.02
CA ASP A 71 8.37 11.81 -15.45
C ASP A 71 8.71 10.94 -14.23
N LEU A 72 9.99 10.92 -13.86
CA LEU A 72 10.54 10.03 -12.83
C LEU A 72 9.79 10.11 -11.48
N LYS A 73 9.50 11.33 -11.01
CA LYS A 73 8.89 11.52 -9.68
C LYS A 73 7.39 11.22 -9.71
N THR A 74 6.72 11.59 -10.80
CA THR A 74 5.32 11.29 -11.05
C THR A 74 5.10 9.78 -11.13
N GLU A 75 6.00 9.03 -11.79
CA GLU A 75 5.95 7.57 -11.89
C GLU A 75 6.09 6.90 -10.51
N VAL A 76 7.10 7.33 -9.74
CA VAL A 76 7.35 6.82 -8.39
C VAL A 76 6.12 7.01 -7.50
N ARG A 77 5.52 8.20 -7.53
CA ARG A 77 4.34 8.50 -6.72
C ARG A 77 3.11 7.74 -7.20
N ALA A 78 2.88 7.70 -8.51
CA ALA A 78 1.76 6.98 -9.13
C ALA A 78 1.77 5.48 -8.76
N LEU A 79 2.95 4.86 -8.73
CA LEU A 79 3.11 3.46 -8.32
C LEU A 79 2.63 3.18 -6.91
N ILE A 80 3.07 4.01 -5.95
CA ILE A 80 2.71 3.80 -4.55
C ILE A 80 1.26 4.15 -4.28
N GLU A 81 0.79 5.29 -4.77
CA GLU A 81 -0.60 5.71 -4.60
C GLU A 81 -1.55 4.71 -5.26
N GLY A 82 -1.24 4.27 -6.48
CA GLY A 82 -2.02 3.25 -7.18
C GLY A 82 -2.11 1.93 -6.40
N GLN A 83 -1.00 1.44 -5.85
CA GLN A 83 -0.98 0.22 -5.04
C GLN A 83 -1.79 0.33 -3.75
N PHE A 84 -1.92 1.51 -3.13
CA PHE A 84 -2.70 1.69 -1.91
C PHE A 84 -4.16 2.02 -2.20
N MET A 85 -4.44 2.77 -3.27
CA MET A 85 -5.80 2.99 -3.76
C MET A 85 -6.45 1.66 -4.16
N ALA A 86 -5.73 0.78 -4.87
CA ALA A 86 -6.20 -0.57 -5.17
C ALA A 86 -6.59 -1.32 -3.89
N LYS A 87 -5.69 -1.38 -2.90
CA LYS A 87 -5.96 -2.07 -1.62
C LYS A 87 -7.18 -1.52 -0.90
N ARG A 88 -7.31 -0.18 -0.82
CA ARG A 88 -8.46 0.45 -0.18
C ARG A 88 -9.75 0.12 -0.92
N MET A 89 -9.73 0.32 -2.23
CA MET A 89 -10.87 0.11 -3.11
C MET A 89 -11.38 -1.34 -3.04
N HIS A 90 -10.47 -2.31 -3.15
CA HIS A 90 -10.83 -3.72 -3.10
C HIS A 90 -11.28 -4.18 -1.71
N ALA A 91 -10.67 -3.67 -0.63
CA ALA A 91 -11.16 -3.91 0.71
C ALA A 91 -12.61 -3.42 0.86
N GLU A 92 -12.92 -2.20 0.39
CA GLU A 92 -14.29 -1.68 0.40
C GLU A 92 -15.24 -2.57 -0.44
N ASN A 93 -14.80 -3.08 -1.60
CA ASN A 93 -15.59 -3.99 -2.45
C ASN A 93 -15.85 -5.35 -1.79
N LEU A 94 -14.95 -5.83 -0.93
CA LEU A 94 -15.13 -7.04 -0.11
C LEU A 94 -16.05 -6.81 1.09
N GLY A 95 -16.60 -5.60 1.27
CA GLY A 95 -17.51 -5.24 2.34
C GLY A 95 -16.82 -4.76 3.62
N TYR A 96 -15.51 -4.47 3.58
CA TYR A 96 -14.84 -3.84 4.72
C TYR A 96 -15.27 -2.38 4.86
N ASP A 97 -15.83 -2.03 6.01
CA ASP A 97 -16.13 -0.65 6.38
C ASP A 97 -14.86 0.03 6.91
N ILE A 98 -14.10 0.64 6.00
CA ILE A 98 -12.88 1.39 6.34
C ILE A 98 -13.21 2.53 7.32
N GLY A 99 -14.41 3.13 7.23
CA GLY A 99 -14.87 4.17 8.15
C GLY A 99 -14.83 3.72 9.61
N LYS A 100 -15.29 2.50 9.90
CA LYS A 100 -15.29 1.89 11.24
C LYS A 100 -13.94 1.33 11.69
N CYS A 101 -12.96 1.23 10.80
CA CYS A 101 -11.62 0.82 11.19
C CYS A 101 -10.97 1.90 12.06
N ASN A 102 -10.38 1.55 13.20
CA ASN A 102 -9.74 2.52 14.09
C ASN A 102 -8.27 2.77 13.73
N ARG A 103 -7.58 1.77 13.17
CA ARG A 103 -6.16 1.82 12.86
C ARG A 103 -5.77 0.73 11.86
N ILE A 104 -4.68 0.94 11.12
CA ILE A 104 -4.09 -0.09 10.27
C ILE A 104 -2.77 -0.53 10.88
N ILE A 105 -2.53 -1.84 10.87
CA ILE A 105 -1.25 -2.41 11.32
C ILE A 105 -0.47 -2.81 10.07
N ALA A 106 0.64 -2.12 9.83
CA ALA A 106 1.56 -2.44 8.74
C ALA A 106 2.64 -3.40 9.25
N THR A 107 2.84 -4.49 8.52
CA THR A 107 3.82 -5.55 8.81
C THR A 107 4.63 -5.88 7.56
N GLY A 108 5.80 -6.50 7.76
CA GLY A 108 6.69 -6.92 6.66
C GLY A 108 7.78 -5.89 6.34
N GLY A 109 8.69 -6.22 5.42
CA GLY A 109 9.89 -5.39 5.18
C GLY A 109 9.62 -3.93 4.81
N ALA A 110 8.53 -3.66 4.08
CA ALA A 110 8.16 -2.30 3.69
C ALA A 110 7.66 -1.42 4.85
N SER A 111 7.37 -1.99 6.02
CA SER A 111 6.91 -1.23 7.19
C SER A 111 8.04 -0.46 7.90
N SER A 112 9.28 -0.54 7.41
CA SER A 112 10.38 0.32 7.87
C SER A 112 10.39 1.70 7.19
N ASN A 113 9.79 1.82 6.00
CA ASN A 113 9.81 3.03 5.18
C ASN A 113 8.68 3.98 5.61
N LYS A 114 9.05 5.08 6.28
CA LYS A 114 8.11 6.05 6.84
C LYS A 114 7.30 6.78 5.76
N ALA A 115 7.90 7.07 4.63
CA ALA A 115 7.25 7.80 3.56
C ALA A 115 6.12 6.96 2.93
N LEU A 116 6.34 5.64 2.74
CA LEU A 116 5.29 4.71 2.31
C LEU A 116 4.14 4.65 3.32
N LEU A 117 4.46 4.60 4.63
CA LEU A 117 3.44 4.55 5.68
C LEU A 117 2.61 5.84 5.74
N GLN A 118 3.21 7.01 5.46
CA GLN A 118 2.46 8.26 5.36
C GLN A 118 1.47 8.24 4.20
N VAL A 119 1.89 7.79 3.00
CA VAL A 119 0.98 7.68 1.86
C VAL A 119 -0.14 6.66 2.13
N LEU A 120 0.17 5.54 2.77
CA LEU A 120 -0.84 4.56 3.22
C LEU A 120 -1.84 5.20 4.21
N SER A 121 -1.33 5.93 5.19
CA SER A 121 -2.11 6.66 6.20
C SER A 121 -3.09 7.63 5.56
N ASP A 122 -2.60 8.44 4.63
CA ASP A 122 -3.38 9.47 3.95
C ASP A 122 -4.45 8.86 3.04
N ILE A 123 -4.12 7.81 2.29
CA ILE A 123 -5.07 7.14 1.39
C ILE A 123 -6.16 6.41 2.17
N PHE A 124 -5.84 5.74 3.28
CA PHE A 124 -6.86 5.08 4.09
C PHE A 124 -7.57 6.04 5.07
N ASN A 125 -7.01 7.24 5.26
CA ASN A 125 -7.41 8.18 6.31
C ASN A 125 -7.45 7.51 7.69
N LYS A 126 -6.39 6.77 8.03
CA LYS A 126 -6.27 6.02 9.30
C LYS A 126 -4.85 6.05 9.85
N PRO A 127 -4.69 6.11 11.19
CA PRO A 127 -3.38 6.01 11.79
C PRO A 127 -2.76 4.63 11.51
N ILE A 128 -1.47 4.65 11.16
CA ILE A 128 -0.70 3.44 10.84
C ILE A 128 0.19 3.08 12.00
N TYR A 129 0.09 1.84 12.45
CA TYR A 129 0.92 1.27 13.49
C TYR A 129 1.84 0.20 12.90
N VAL A 130 3.03 0.08 13.47
CA VAL A 130 3.98 -0.98 13.12
C VAL A 130 4.41 -1.72 14.38
N GLN A 131 4.67 -3.00 14.25
CA GLN A 131 5.24 -3.81 15.33
C GLN A 131 6.77 -3.72 15.27
N ASN A 132 7.41 -3.63 16.42
CA ASN A 132 8.88 -3.57 16.51
C ASN A 132 9.59 -4.93 16.27
N ILE A 133 8.86 -5.96 15.81
CA ILE A 133 9.41 -7.30 15.61
C ILE A 133 9.35 -7.66 14.13
N SER A 134 10.54 -7.80 13.54
CA SER A 134 10.74 -8.53 12.30
C SER A 134 10.52 -10.03 12.57
N ASN A 135 9.77 -10.71 11.68
CA ASN A 135 9.40 -12.15 11.74
C ASN A 135 8.14 -12.52 12.53
N SER A 136 7.04 -11.79 12.34
CA SER A 136 5.72 -12.14 12.91
C SER A 136 5.27 -13.58 12.61
N VAL A 137 5.64 -14.14 11.44
CA VAL A 137 5.33 -15.52 11.06
C VAL A 137 6.05 -16.53 11.96
N SER A 138 7.36 -16.37 12.16
CA SER A 138 8.16 -17.24 13.03
C SER A 138 7.68 -17.17 14.48
N LEU A 139 7.32 -15.95 14.93
CA LEU A 139 6.73 -15.72 16.25
C LEU A 139 5.39 -16.48 16.40
N GLY A 140 4.51 -16.39 15.40
CA GLY A 140 3.27 -17.16 15.35
C GLY A 140 3.50 -18.68 15.44
N GLY A 141 4.48 -19.20 14.70
CA GLY A 141 4.86 -20.62 14.75
C GLY A 141 5.36 -21.07 16.12
N ALA A 142 6.21 -20.27 16.77
CA ALA A 142 6.70 -20.54 18.12
C ALA A 142 5.55 -20.59 19.14
N TYR A 143 4.55 -19.71 19.00
CA TYR A 143 3.37 -19.74 19.86
C TYR A 143 2.52 -20.98 19.66
N MET A 144 2.26 -21.37 18.41
CA MET A 144 1.50 -22.58 18.13
C MET A 144 2.20 -23.82 18.72
N ALA A 145 3.54 -23.86 18.65
CA ALA A 145 4.33 -24.90 19.28
C ALA A 145 4.21 -24.89 20.82
N ASN A 146 4.29 -23.72 21.46
CA ASN A 146 4.11 -23.62 22.91
C ASN A 146 2.70 -24.04 23.35
N PHE A 147 1.68 -23.56 22.65
CA PHE A 147 0.29 -23.90 22.94
C PHE A 147 0.05 -25.41 22.83
N ALA A 148 0.65 -26.07 21.84
CA ALA A 148 0.54 -27.52 21.70
C ALA A 148 1.18 -28.30 22.86
N ILE A 149 2.22 -27.77 23.51
CA ILE A 149 2.93 -28.42 24.61
C ILE A 149 2.26 -28.12 25.96
N ASN A 150 1.97 -26.84 26.20
CA ASN A 150 1.59 -26.34 27.52
C ASN A 150 0.09 -26.08 27.67
N SER A 151 -0.69 -26.14 26.58
CA SER A 151 -2.13 -25.79 26.54
C SER A 151 -2.45 -24.38 27.05
N GLU A 152 -1.44 -23.51 27.11
CA GLU A 152 -1.52 -22.14 27.59
C GLU A 152 -1.01 -21.18 26.52
N LEU A 153 -1.69 -20.04 26.41
CA LEU A 153 -1.19 -18.89 25.66
C LEU A 153 -0.20 -18.15 26.56
N LEU A 154 1.02 -17.89 26.06
CA LEU A 154 2.03 -17.15 26.81
C LEU A 154 1.46 -15.78 27.26
N GLU A 155 1.63 -15.41 28.54
CA GLU A 155 1.32 -14.05 29.01
C GLU A 155 2.11 -12.98 28.25
N GLU A 156 3.30 -13.31 27.74
CA GLU A 156 4.08 -12.44 26.86
C GLU A 156 3.33 -12.04 25.58
N TRP A 157 2.30 -12.78 25.18
CA TRP A 157 1.42 -12.40 24.08
C TRP A 157 0.70 -11.07 24.35
N LEU A 158 0.29 -10.80 25.59
CA LEU A 158 -0.30 -9.51 25.98
C LEU A 158 0.71 -8.38 25.85
N LEU A 159 1.95 -8.59 26.33
CA LEU A 159 3.04 -7.63 26.24
C LEU A 159 3.43 -7.30 24.79
N LEU A 160 3.33 -8.29 23.89
CA LEU A 160 3.64 -8.14 22.47
C LEU A 160 2.51 -7.51 21.67
N ARG A 161 1.26 -7.74 22.09
CA ARG A 161 0.05 -7.06 21.58
C ARG A 161 0.09 -5.55 21.82
N ASP A 162 0.81 -5.11 22.85
CA ASP A 162 0.90 -3.70 23.23
C ASP A 162 2.14 -3.00 22.67
N SER A 163 3.02 -3.70 21.95
CA SER A 163 4.26 -3.15 21.38
C SER A 163 4.08 -2.45 20.01
N TYR A 164 2.87 -2.03 19.67
CA TYR A 164 2.63 -1.30 18.43
C TYR A 164 3.00 0.18 18.61
N ARG A 165 3.92 0.66 17.78
CA ARG A 165 4.24 2.09 17.72
C ARG A 165 3.46 2.76 16.60
N LEU A 166 2.94 3.96 16.89
CA LEU A 166 2.40 4.83 15.85
C LEU A 166 3.53 5.21 14.88
N ALA A 167 3.27 5.04 13.59
CA ALA A 167 4.25 5.27 12.54
C ALA A 167 3.88 6.42 11.60
N ALA A 168 2.58 6.65 11.39
CA ALA A 168 2.05 7.76 10.61
C ALA A 168 0.63 8.12 11.07
N GLU A 169 0.28 9.40 10.99
CA GLU A 169 -1.06 9.92 11.20
C GLU A 169 -1.60 10.49 9.87
N PRO A 170 -2.91 10.38 9.60
CA PRO A 170 -3.47 10.88 8.36
C PRO A 170 -3.40 12.41 8.33
N ASN A 171 -2.95 12.98 7.22
CA ASN A 171 -2.97 14.42 7.02
C ASN A 171 -4.37 14.88 6.58
N PRO A 172 -5.10 15.70 7.37
CA PRO A 172 -6.45 16.13 7.01
C PRO A 172 -6.54 16.88 5.68
N ALA A 173 -5.45 17.56 5.27
CA ALA A 173 -5.40 18.31 4.02
C ALA A 173 -5.47 17.43 2.77
N THR A 174 -5.17 16.13 2.88
CA THR A 174 -5.12 15.20 1.73
C THR A 174 -6.43 14.44 1.52
N ILE A 175 -7.35 14.49 2.49
CA ILE A 175 -8.61 13.71 2.48
C ILE A 175 -9.42 13.97 1.22
N THR A 176 -9.65 15.24 0.87
CA THR A 176 -10.43 15.62 -0.31
C THR A 176 -9.76 15.16 -1.60
N ALA A 177 -8.43 15.31 -1.69
CA ALA A 177 -7.66 14.91 -2.86
C ALA A 177 -7.73 13.40 -3.09
N TYR A 178 -7.47 12.61 -2.05
CA TYR A 178 -7.52 11.15 -2.15
C TYR A 178 -8.93 10.59 -2.33
N SER A 179 -9.96 11.24 -1.77
CA SER A 179 -11.35 10.83 -2.01
C SER A 179 -11.72 10.95 -3.48
N LYS A 180 -11.38 12.08 -4.13
CA LYS A 180 -11.60 12.27 -5.57
C LYS A 180 -10.77 11.28 -6.41
N LEU A 181 -9.50 11.07 -6.04
CA LEU A 181 -8.63 10.14 -6.75
C LEU A 181 -9.10 8.68 -6.68
N LEU A 182 -9.65 8.25 -5.53
CA LEU A 182 -10.22 6.90 -5.39
C LEU A 182 -11.41 6.68 -6.33
N GLU A 183 -12.27 7.68 -6.51
CA GLU A 183 -13.37 7.63 -7.49
C GLU A 183 -12.82 7.53 -8.91
N SER A 184 -11.85 8.36 -9.28
CA SER A 184 -11.17 8.29 -10.58
C SER A 184 -10.51 6.92 -10.80
N TYR A 185 -9.80 6.40 -9.78
CA TYR A 185 -9.14 5.10 -9.83
C TYR A 185 -10.14 3.98 -10.13
N ARG A 186 -11.28 3.94 -9.41
CA ARG A 186 -12.37 2.98 -9.65
C ARG A 186 -12.83 2.99 -11.10
N CYS A 187 -13.06 4.18 -11.66
CA CYS A 187 -13.51 4.33 -13.05
C CYS A 187 -12.45 3.91 -14.07
N LEU A 188 -11.18 4.25 -13.83
CA LEU A 188 -10.08 3.94 -14.73
C LEU A 188 -9.76 2.45 -14.73
N GLU A 189 -9.70 1.84 -13.54
CA GLU A 189 -9.42 0.41 -13.42
C GLU A 189 -10.54 -0.42 -14.07
N ALA A 190 -11.81 -0.01 -13.93
CA ALA A 190 -12.94 -0.68 -14.57
C ALA A 190 -12.90 -0.65 -16.12
N LYS A 191 -12.20 0.33 -16.73
CA LYS A 191 -12.00 0.40 -18.19
C LYS A 191 -10.92 -0.55 -18.69
N ILE A 192 -10.02 -1.00 -17.81
CA ILE A 192 -8.96 -1.94 -18.19
C ILE A 192 -9.60 -3.31 -18.45
N PRO A 193 -9.43 -3.88 -19.64
CA PRO A 193 -10.00 -5.19 -19.96
C PRO A 193 -9.37 -6.26 -19.07
N SER A 194 -10.21 -7.12 -18.50
CA SER A 194 -9.75 -8.39 -17.91
C SER A 194 -9.19 -9.28 -19.02
N LYS A 195 -8.11 -10.00 -18.73
CA LYS A 195 -7.59 -11.05 -19.61
C LYS A 195 -8.11 -12.43 -19.22
#